data_AF-K5WPX6-F1
#
_entry.id   AF-K5WPX6-F1
#
_cell.length_a   1.000
_cell.length_b   1.000
_cell.length_c   1.000
_cell.angle_alpha   90.00
_cell.angle_beta   90.00
_cell.angle_gamma   90.00
#
_symmetry.space_group_name_H-M   'P 1'
#
loop_
_entity.id
_entity.type
_entity.pdbx_description
1 polymer ?
#
loop_
_entity_poly.entity_id
_entity_poly.type
_entity_poly.pdbx_seq_one_letter_code
_entity_poly.pdbx_strand_id
1 'polypeptide(L)' 'MSESQTSNPQGHQENELARIPRRTPMACSFCRGRKLKCDGRQTCGNCERRGIPCVYVPVSAQQK' A
#
# COMPACT_ATOMS: atom_id res chain seq x y z
N MET A 1 32.96 -44.12 18.25
CA MET A 1 33.37 -42.78 17.82
C MET A 1 32.09 -41.99 17.76
N SER A 2 31.90 -41.21 18.80
CA SER A 2 30.69 -40.44 19.11
C SER A 2 30.53 -39.26 18.15
N GLU A 3 29.37 -38.62 18.27
CA GLU A 3 29.01 -37.29 17.76
C GLU A 3 28.36 -37.23 16.37
N SER A 4 27.35 -36.41 16.09
CA SER A 4 26.41 -35.63 16.91
C SER A 4 25.42 -35.04 15.90
N GLN A 5 24.13 -35.30 16.12
CA GLN A 5 23.05 -34.31 16.18
C GLN A 5 23.02 -33.17 15.12
N THR A 6 22.02 -33.30 14.23
CA THR A 6 21.06 -32.25 13.82
C THR A 6 21.58 -30.82 13.62
N SER A 7 21.86 -30.45 12.37
CA SER A 7 21.89 -29.05 11.94
C SER A 7 20.48 -28.58 11.55
N ASN A 8 19.77 -28.05 12.54
CA ASN A 8 18.53 -27.29 12.37
C ASN A 8 18.91 -25.81 12.15
N PRO A 9 18.74 -25.20 10.97
CA PRO A 9 18.81 -23.75 10.86
C PRO A 9 17.45 -23.18 11.26
N GLN A 10 17.29 -22.94 12.55
CA GLN A 10 16.27 -22.08 13.12
C GLN A 10 16.63 -20.63 12.78
N GLY A 11 15.85 -20.02 11.88
CA GLY A 11 16.03 -18.63 11.45
C GLY A 11 14.70 -17.98 11.15
N HIS A 12 13.81 -17.95 12.15
CA HIS A 12 12.65 -17.07 12.13
C HIS A 12 13.07 -15.70 12.66
N GLN A 13 12.49 -14.65 12.06
CA GLN A 13 12.46 -13.24 12.49
C GLN A 13 13.54 -12.32 11.90
N GLU A 14 13.20 -11.62 10.82
CA GLU A 14 13.16 -10.16 10.88
C GLU A 14 12.31 -9.57 9.73
N ASN A 15 11.22 -8.89 10.11
CA ASN A 15 10.59 -7.83 9.31
C ASN A 15 10.01 -8.18 7.93
N GLU A 16 9.05 -9.12 7.89
CA GLU A 16 8.14 -9.27 6.73
C GLU A 16 6.92 -8.32 6.83
N LEU A 17 7.12 -7.06 7.23
CA LEU A 17 6.09 -6.01 7.08
C LEU A 17 6.41 -5.03 5.94
N ALA A 18 7.56 -5.20 5.28
CA ALA A 18 8.08 -4.24 4.30
C ALA A 18 7.73 -4.53 2.83
N ARG A 19 6.85 -5.49 2.52
CA ARG A 19 6.44 -5.77 1.12
C ARG A 19 4.98 -6.16 0.93
N ILE A 20 4.07 -5.69 1.78
CA ILE A 20 2.71 -5.49 1.28
C ILE A 20 2.83 -4.25 0.39
N PRO A 21 2.79 -4.34 -0.96
CA PRO A 21 2.54 -3.14 -1.74
C PRO A 21 1.26 -2.59 -1.13
N ARG A 22 1.35 -1.41 -0.50
CA ARG A 22 0.17 -0.69 -0.03
C ARG A 22 -0.57 -0.29 -1.30
N ARG A 23 -1.19 -1.27 -1.96
CA ARG A 23 -2.15 -1.10 -3.03
C ARG A 23 -3.17 -0.24 -2.36
N THR A 24 -3.15 1.05 -2.68
CA THR A 24 -4.10 2.00 -2.17
C THR A 24 -5.45 1.43 -2.58
N PRO A 25 -6.28 0.94 -1.64
CA PRO A 25 -7.56 0.32 -1.98
C PRO A 25 -8.55 1.38 -2.49
N MET A 26 -8.13 2.65 -2.52
CA MET A 26 -8.97 3.79 -2.75
C MET A 26 -8.34 4.71 -3.77
N ALA A 27 -9.13 5.05 -4.80
CA ALA A 27 -8.84 6.17 -5.67
C ALA A 27 -8.84 7.49 -4.87
N CYS A 28 -8.03 8.45 -5.28
CA CYS A 28 -8.09 9.81 -4.73
C CYS A 28 -9.50 10.40 -4.90
N SER A 29 -9.87 11.37 -4.06
CA SER A 29 -11.17 12.04 -4.05
C SER A 29 -11.62 12.49 -5.44
N PHE A 30 -10.72 13.09 -6.21
CA PHE A 30 -10.99 13.53 -7.58
C PHE A 30 -11.31 12.36 -8.53
N CYS A 31 -10.44 11.35 -8.59
CA CYS A 31 -10.67 10.19 -9.45
C CYS A 31 -11.90 9.40 -9.00
N ARG A 32 -12.16 9.31 -7.69
CA ARG A 32 -13.33 8.65 -7.14
C ARG A 32 -14.63 9.38 -7.52
N GLY A 33 -14.68 10.70 -7.36
CA GLY A 33 -15.85 11.51 -7.74
C GLY A 33 -16.12 11.48 -9.25
N ARG A 34 -15.08 11.38 -10.07
CA ARG A 34 -15.17 11.30 -11.53
C ARG A 34 -15.17 9.88 -12.10
N LYS A 35 -15.15 8.85 -11.24
CA LYS A 35 -15.06 7.43 -11.62
C LYS A 35 -13.90 7.13 -12.59
N LEU A 36 -12.77 7.82 -12.43
CA LEU A 36 -11.55 7.64 -13.21
C LEU A 36 -10.63 6.60 -12.56
N LYS A 37 -9.81 5.93 -13.39
CA LYS A 37 -8.71 5.10 -12.89
C LYS A 37 -7.71 5.95 -12.11
N CYS A 38 -7.38 5.53 -10.89
CA CYS A 38 -6.41 6.20 -10.05
C CYS A 38 -5.19 5.30 -9.88
N ASP A 39 -4.00 5.87 -10.08
CA ASP A 39 -2.73 5.14 -10.02
C ASP A 39 -2.20 4.94 -8.60
N GLY A 40 -2.83 5.56 -7.60
CA GLY A 40 -2.50 5.30 -6.20
C GLY A 40 -1.17 5.90 -5.69
N ARG A 41 -0.48 6.69 -6.52
CA ARG A 41 0.76 7.42 -6.18
C ARG A 41 0.47 8.65 -5.31
N GLN A 42 1.52 9.31 -4.77
CA GLN A 42 1.36 10.57 -4.00
C GLN A 42 0.49 11.58 -4.77
N THR A 43 0.76 11.71 -6.07
CA THR A 43 -0.03 12.47 -7.03
C THR A 43 -0.40 11.51 -8.14
N CYS A 44 -1.69 11.26 -8.31
CA CYS A 44 -2.18 10.42 -9.40
C CYS A 44 -1.84 11.04 -10.77
N GLY A 45 -1.62 10.27 -11.84
CA GLY A 45 -1.22 10.85 -13.13
C GLY A 45 -2.28 11.80 -13.73
N ASN A 46 -3.56 11.58 -13.38
CA ASN A 46 -4.64 12.49 -13.75
C ASN A 46 -4.62 13.81 -12.96
N CYS A 47 -4.16 13.76 -11.72
CA CYS A 47 -4.08 14.88 -10.80
C CYS A 47 -2.87 15.74 -11.16
N GLU A 48 -1.74 15.09 -11.42
CA GLU A 48 -0.48 15.68 -11.89
C GLU A 48 -0.66 16.42 -13.22
N ARG A 49 -1.23 15.76 -14.24
CA ARG A 49 -1.51 16.40 -15.54
C ARG A 49 -2.46 17.60 -15.45
N ARG A 50 -3.31 17.66 -14.43
CA ARG A 50 -4.27 18.75 -14.22
C ARG A 50 -3.77 19.81 -13.23
N GLY A 51 -2.64 19.57 -12.55
CA GLY A 51 -2.13 20.46 -11.50
C GLY A 51 -3.09 20.62 -10.30
N ILE A 52 -3.91 19.62 -10.00
CA ILE A 52 -4.91 19.69 -8.92
C ILE A 52 -4.46 18.90 -7.68
N PRO A 53 -4.97 19.24 -6.49
CA PRO A 53 -4.64 18.51 -5.27
C PRO A 53 -5.11 17.05 -5.32
N CYS A 54 -4.18 16.12 -5.14
CA CYS A 54 -4.46 14.69 -5.05
C CYS A 54 -4.67 14.29 -3.59
N VAL A 55 -5.92 14.30 -3.13
CA VAL A 55 -6.25 13.96 -1.73
C VAL A 55 -6.95 12.61 -1.67
N TYR A 56 -6.43 11.69 -0.85
CA TYR A 56 -7.06 10.40 -0.55
C TYR A 56 -7.85 10.52 0.76
N VAL A 57 -9.18 10.73 0.66
CA VAL A 57 -10.06 10.87 1.83
C VAL A 57 -10.74 9.53 2.16
N PRO A 58 -10.47 8.91 3.32
CA PRO A 58 -11.06 7.62 3.68
C PRO A 58 -12.58 7.71 3.82
N VAL A 59 -13.28 6.64 3.38
CA VAL A 59 -14.75 6.53 3.43
C VAL A 59 -15.34 6.63 4.84
N SER A 60 -14.56 6.35 5.88
CA SER A 60 -15.00 6.38 7.28
C SER A 60 -15.24 7.80 7.82
N ALA A 61 -14.70 8.83 7.17
CA ALA A 61 -14.84 10.22 7.62
C ALA A 61 -16.10 10.92 7.09
N GLN A 62 -17.01 10.21 6.41
CA GLN A 62 -18.14 10.81 5.70
C GLN A 62 -19.50 10.22 6.11
N GLN A 63 -19.62 9.79 7.35
CA GLN A 63 -20.91 9.40 7.93
C GLN A 63 -21.60 10.64 8.51
N LYS A 64 -22.88 10.80 8.12
CA LYS A 64 -23.78 11.92 8.41
C LYS A 64 -23.86 12.30 9.88
#